data_AF-A0A496VLI8-F1
#
_entry.id   AF-A0A496VLI8-F1
#
_cell.length_a   1.000
_cell.length_b   1.000
_cell.length_c   1.000
_cell.angle_alpha   90.00
_cell.angle_beta   90.00
_cell.angle_gamma   90.00
#
_symmetry.space_group_name_H-M   'P 1'
#
loop_
_entity.id
_entity.type
_entity.pdbx_description
1 polymer ?
#
loop_
_entity_poly.entity_id
_entity_poly.type
_entity_poly.pdbx_seq_one_letter_code
_entity_poly.pdbx_strand_id
1 'polypeptide(L)'
;MIEKNLYTINMGALLYALNTNRTKQGLIEIEHALIASKLGILFALKTNAYVNFKRETIELNDAQLIALHEIFEQHFNARMTEEIRALVIIQESQPEKADIHQLVPSSRTRTTGFFSKIKGFLRMRPEVQESPA
;
A
#
# COMPACT_ATOMS: atom_id res chain seq x y z
N MET A 1 -1.11 19.37 13.64
CA MET A 1 -1.39 18.00 13.16
C MET A 1 -0.12 17.47 12.52
N ILE A 2 0.24 16.19 12.71
CA ILE A 2 1.47 15.62 12.13
C ILE A 2 1.11 15.18 10.70
N GLU A 3 1.72 15.83 9.70
CA GLU A 3 1.66 15.39 8.30
C GLU A 3 2.06 13.92 8.21
N LYS A 4 1.21 13.08 7.63
CA LYS A 4 1.54 11.68 7.38
C LYS A 4 2.27 11.60 6.06
N ASN A 5 3.59 11.47 6.11
CA ASN A 5 4.36 11.17 4.91
C ASN A 5 4.03 9.75 4.44
N LEU A 6 3.80 9.60 3.14
CA LEU A 6 3.71 8.30 2.48
C LEU A 6 4.92 8.11 1.59
N TYR A 7 5.55 6.94 1.72
CA TYR A 7 6.76 6.56 1.03
C TYR A 7 6.48 5.37 0.12
N THR A 8 6.71 5.55 -1.18
CA THR A 8 6.66 4.45 -2.14
C THR A 8 8.02 3.76 -2.22
N ILE A 9 8.06 2.44 -2.03
CA ILE A 9 9.29 1.63 -2.04
C ILE A 9 9.21 0.60 -3.16
N ASN A 10 10.26 0.49 -3.98
CA ASN A 10 10.41 -0.61 -4.94
C ASN A 10 10.93 -1.87 -4.25
N MET A 11 10.14 -2.94 -4.31
CA MET A 11 10.43 -4.19 -3.62
C MET A 11 11.61 -4.93 -4.23
N GLY A 12 11.78 -4.93 -5.55
CA GLY A 12 12.92 -5.58 -6.20
C GLY A 12 14.25 -4.99 -5.72
N ALA A 13 14.34 -3.66 -5.70
CA ALA A 13 15.52 -2.94 -5.26
C ALA A 13 15.77 -3.10 -3.75
N LEU A 14 14.71 -3.10 -2.93
CA LEU A 14 14.80 -3.36 -1.49
C LEU A 14 15.37 -4.74 -1.17
N LEU A 15 14.84 -5.79 -1.81
CA LEU A 15 15.27 -7.17 -1.59
C LEU A 15 16.71 -7.40 -2.06
N TYR A 16 17.08 -6.79 -3.19
CA TYR A 16 18.45 -6.82 -3.70
C TYR A 16 19.43 -6.12 -2.74
N ALA A 17 19.07 -4.94 -2.24
CA ALA A 17 19.89 -4.20 -1.28
C ALA A 17 20.04 -4.97 0.04
N LEU A 18 18.99 -5.66 0.49
CA LEU A 18 19.03 -6.50 1.69
C LEU A 18 20.04 -7.64 1.52
N ASN A 19 19.95 -8.40 0.43
CA ASN A 19 20.89 -9.48 0.16
C ASN A 19 22.31 -8.95 -0.03
N THR A 20 22.49 -7.82 -0.70
CA THR A 20 23.80 -7.16 -0.83
C THR A 20 24.40 -6.78 0.53
N ASN A 21 23.58 -6.26 1.45
CA ASN A 21 24.02 -5.94 2.80
C ASN A 21 24.42 -7.20 3.58
N ARG A 22 23.64 -8.29 3.43
CA ARG A 22 23.92 -9.60 4.04
C ARG A 22 25.21 -10.22 3.53
N THR A 23 25.43 -10.24 2.22
CA THR A 23 26.62 -10.86 1.61
C THR A 23 27.89 -10.09 1.94
N LYS A 24 27.84 -8.76 2.05
CA LYS A 24 28.94 -7.95 2.59
C LYS A 24 29.34 -8.33 4.01
N GLN A 25 28.43 -8.90 4.80
CA GLN A 25 28.67 -9.42 6.14
C GLN A 25 29.02 -10.92 6.16
N GLY A 26 29.23 -11.55 5.00
CA GLY A 26 29.53 -12.97 4.88
C GLY A 26 28.33 -13.89 5.10
N LEU A 27 27.11 -13.36 5.10
CA LEU A 27 25.88 -14.15 5.22
C LEU A 27 25.40 -14.63 3.84
N ILE A 28 24.77 -15.80 3.80
CA ILE A 28 24.16 -16.32 2.58
C ILE A 28 22.96 -15.47 2.14
N GLU A 29 22.78 -15.37 0.83
CA GLU A 29 21.59 -14.78 0.23
C GLU A 29 20.34 -15.58 0.59
N ILE A 30 19.22 -14.90 0.68
CA ILE A 30 17.90 -15.51 0.87
C ILE A 30 17.10 -15.24 -0.39
N GLU A 31 16.38 -16.24 -0.87
CA GLU A 31 15.47 -16.07 -2.01
C GLU A 31 14.46 -14.95 -1.75
N HIS A 32 14.26 -14.09 -2.76
CA HIS A 32 13.38 -12.92 -2.65
C HIS A 32 11.95 -13.29 -2.24
N ALA A 33 11.42 -14.41 -2.74
CA ALA A 33 10.08 -14.88 -2.39
C ALA A 33 9.96 -15.27 -0.91
N LEU A 34 11.02 -15.84 -0.32
CA LEU A 34 11.08 -16.20 1.09
C LEU A 34 11.20 -14.95 1.97
N ILE A 35 12.04 -13.99 1.56
CA ILE A 35 12.13 -12.69 2.25
C ILE A 35 10.77 -12.01 2.25
N ALA A 36 10.12 -11.85 1.09
CA ALA A 36 8.82 -11.18 0.97
C ALA A 36 7.74 -11.86 1.84
N SER A 37 7.72 -13.19 1.86
CA SER A 37 6.75 -13.95 2.67
C SER A 37 7.00 -13.77 4.18
N LYS A 38 8.25 -13.91 4.63
CA LYS A 38 8.62 -13.71 6.04
C LYS A 38 8.37 -12.26 6.47
N LEU A 39 8.68 -11.30 5.60
CA LEU A 39 8.49 -9.88 5.84
C LEU A 39 7.01 -9.55 6.04
N GLY A 40 6.11 -10.06 5.18
CA GLY A 40 4.67 -9.86 5.34
C GLY A 40 4.12 -10.35 6.69
N ILE A 41 4.60 -11.50 7.17
CA ILE A 41 4.18 -12.05 8.48
C ILE A 41 4.69 -11.15 9.61
N LEU A 42 5.99 -10.89 9.65
CA LEU A 42 6.62 -10.10 10.72
C LEU A 42 6.06 -8.67 10.77
N PHE A 43 5.84 -8.08 9.60
CA PHE A 43 5.29 -6.73 9.48
C PHE A 43 3.86 -6.67 9.99
N ALA A 44 3.01 -7.64 9.64
CA ALA A 44 1.63 -7.71 10.13
C ALA A 44 1.58 -7.89 11.65
N LEU A 45 2.43 -8.75 12.21
CA LEU A 45 2.54 -8.95 13.66
C LEU A 45 2.99 -7.68 14.39
N LYS A 46 3.90 -6.91 13.79
CA LYS A 46 4.50 -5.73 14.44
C LYS A 46 3.62 -4.48 14.33
N THR A 47 2.94 -4.31 13.20
CA THR A 47 2.21 -3.06 12.88
C THR A 47 0.69 -3.20 12.99
N ASN A 48 0.17 -4.43 13.14
CA ASN A 48 -1.25 -4.76 12.98
C ASN A 48 -1.81 -4.33 11.61
N ALA A 49 -0.96 -4.18 10.60
CA ALA A 49 -1.33 -3.76 9.25
C ALA A 49 -0.87 -4.79 8.21
N TYR A 50 -1.72 -5.05 7.21
CA TYR A 50 -1.38 -5.93 6.11
C TYR A 50 -0.71 -5.15 4.97
N VAL A 51 0.46 -5.62 4.54
CA VAL A 51 1.17 -5.14 3.34
C VAL A 51 1.59 -6.34 2.51
N ASN A 52 1.30 -6.31 1.21
CA ASN A 52 1.70 -7.36 0.27
C ASN A 52 3.08 -7.07 -0.32
N PHE A 53 4.13 -7.57 0.33
CA PHE A 53 5.53 -7.45 -0.10
C PHE A 53 5.89 -8.24 -1.37
N LYS A 54 4.93 -8.94 -1.99
CA LYS A 54 5.13 -9.60 -3.30
C LYS A 54 4.81 -8.67 -4.48
N ARG A 55 4.27 -7.47 -4.21
CA ARG A 55 4.04 -6.44 -5.23
C ARG A 55 5.35 -5.80 -5.65
N GLU A 56 5.36 -5.19 -6.84
CA GLU A 56 6.51 -4.44 -7.34
C GLU A 56 6.83 -3.22 -6.46
N THR A 57 5.79 -2.52 -6.00
CA THR A 57 5.91 -1.38 -5.09
C THR A 57 4.95 -1.52 -3.90
N ILE A 58 5.33 -0.88 -2.80
CA ILE A 58 4.51 -0.75 -1.58
C ILE A 58 4.54 0.68 -1.08
N GLU A 59 3.50 1.08 -0.36
CA GLU A 59 3.40 2.39 0.29
C GLU A 59 3.41 2.21 1.80
N LEU A 60 4.31 2.91 2.48
CA LEU A 60 4.44 2.88 3.93
C LEU A 60 4.41 4.30 4.48
N ASN A 61 3.81 4.49 5.66
CA ASN A 61 3.97 5.72 6.44
C ASN A 61 5.25 5.69 7.31
N ASP A 62 5.53 6.78 8.02
CA ASP A 62 6.70 6.90 8.90
C ASP A 62 6.82 5.76 9.93
N ALA A 63 5.74 5.45 10.65
CA ALA A 63 5.75 4.40 11.68
C ALA A 63 5.97 3.01 11.07
N GLN A 64 5.40 2.77 9.90
CA GLN A 64 5.59 1.54 9.13
C GLN A 64 7.01 1.42 8.58
N LEU A 65 7.63 2.51 8.16
CA LEU A 65 9.02 2.55 7.71
C LEU A 65 9.99 2.22 8.85
N ILE A 66 9.74 2.76 10.05
CA ILE A 66 10.49 2.42 11.27
C ILE A 66 10.33 0.92 11.59
N ALA A 67 9.11 0.40 11.54
CA ALA A 67 8.85 -1.01 11.79
C ALA A 67 9.56 -1.93 10.79
N LEU A 68 9.57 -1.56 9.50
CA LEU A 68 10.31 -2.26 8.45
C LEU A 68 11.80 -2.32 8.79
N HIS A 69 12.35 -1.19 9.25
CA HIS A 69 13.74 -1.06 9.64
C HIS A 69 14.14 -2.01 10.77
N GLU A 70 13.35 -2.01 11.84
CA GLU A 70 13.57 -2.88 13.00
C GLU A 70 13.48 -4.37 12.62
N ILE A 71 12.56 -4.73 11.71
CA ILE A 71 12.44 -6.11 11.22
C ILE A 71 13.71 -6.56 10.51
N PHE A 72 14.32 -5.70 9.67
CA PHE A 72 15.56 -6.06 8.99
C PHE A 72 16.72 -6.28 9.95
N GLU A 73 16.87 -5.43 10.95
CA GLU A 73 17.93 -5.58 11.95
C GLU A 73 17.72 -6.87 12.78
N GLN A 74 16.50 -7.08 13.28
CA GLN A 74 16.19 -8.17 14.21
C GLN A 74 16.11 -9.54 13.55
N HIS A 75 15.60 -9.62 12.32
CA HIS A 75 15.24 -10.91 11.71
C HIS A 75 15.99 -11.26 10.42
N PHE A 76 16.70 -10.30 9.84
CA PHE A 76 17.48 -10.48 8.62
C PHE A 76 18.95 -10.10 8.77
N ASN A 77 19.39 -9.73 9.98
CA ASN A 77 20.78 -9.35 10.28
C ASN A 77 21.30 -8.25 9.35
N ALA A 78 20.45 -7.28 9.00
CA ALA A 78 20.78 -6.23 8.07
C ALA A 78 20.45 -4.85 8.66
N ARG A 79 21.47 -3.99 8.72
CA ARG A 79 21.32 -2.57 9.06
C ARG A 79 21.37 -1.77 7.77
N MET A 80 20.22 -1.21 7.37
CA MET A 80 20.02 -0.61 6.04
C MET A 80 19.53 0.86 6.09
N THR A 81 20.06 1.65 7.02
CA THR A 81 19.47 2.97 7.39
C THR A 81 19.55 4.01 6.30
N GLU A 82 20.64 4.01 5.55
CA GLU A 82 20.84 4.93 4.44
C GLU A 82 20.32 4.33 3.12
N GLU A 83 20.42 3.01 2.98
CA GLU A 83 19.99 2.29 1.78
C GLU A 83 18.47 2.34 1.60
N ILE A 84 17.68 2.21 2.67
CA ILE A 84 16.22 2.29 2.58
C ILE A 84 15.77 3.69 2.19
N ARG A 85 16.42 4.74 2.74
CA ARG A 85 16.14 6.13 2.36
C ARG A 85 16.45 6.40 0.89
N ALA A 86 17.53 5.82 0.36
CA ALA A 86 17.90 5.95 -1.05
C ALA A 86 16.96 5.18 -2.00
N LEU A 87 16.18 4.22 -1.48
CA LEU A 87 15.26 3.37 -2.24
C LEU A 87 13.80 3.84 -2.22
N VAL A 88 13.49 4.87 -1.42
CA VAL A 88 12.18 5.54 -1.43
C VAL A 88 12.06 6.37 -2.71
N ILE A 89 11.11 6.02 -3.57
CA ILE A 89 10.97 6.59 -4.92
C ILE A 89 10.19 7.91 -4.88
N ILE A 90 9.19 8.05 -4.00
CA ILE A 90 8.35 9.25 -3.93
C ILE A 90 7.91 9.47 -2.48
N GLN A 91 8.19 10.67 -1.97
CA GLN A 91 7.56 11.23 -0.77
C GLN A 91 6.45 12.16 -1.25
N GLU A 92 5.21 11.69 -1.23
CA GLU A 92 4.06 12.54 -1.54
C GLU A 92 3.55 13.12 -0.22
N SER A 93 3.91 14.37 0.07
CA SER A 93 3.29 15.13 1.15
C SER A 93 1.86 15.46 0.70
N GLN A 94 0.88 14.74 1.23
CA GLN A 94 -0.53 15.03 0.97
C GLN A 94 -0.86 16.45 1.48
N PRO A 95 -1.22 17.42 0.61
CA PRO A 95 -1.70 18.71 1.09
C PRO A 95 -3.08 18.52 1.71
N GLU A 96 -3.23 18.84 2.99
CA GLU A 96 -4.55 18.88 3.65
C GLU A 96 -5.47 19.81 2.84
N LYS A 97 -6.59 19.28 2.35
CA LYS A 97 -7.67 20.11 1.80
C LYS A 97 -8.10 21.08 2.90
N ALA A 98 -7.84 22.36 2.69
CA ALA A 98 -8.40 23.42 3.50
C ALA A 98 -9.92 23.29 3.51
N ASP A 99 -10.47 22.89 4.67
CA ASP A 99 -11.90 22.97 4.95
C ASP A 99 -12.24 24.46 5.05
N ILE A 100 -12.60 25.05 3.91
CA ILE A 100 -13.16 26.39 3.88
C ILE A 100 -14.57 26.27 4.42
N HIS A 101 -14.77 26.72 5.65
CA HIS A 101 -16.07 27.14 6.17
C HIS A 101 -16.77 28.03 5.12
N GLN A 102 -17.74 27.48 4.39
CA GLN A 102 -18.70 28.27 3.64
C GLN A 102 -20.12 27.92 4.07
N LEU A 103 -20.70 28.91 4.74
CA LEU A 103 -22.12 29.06 5.01
C LEU A 103 -22.97 28.63 3.80
N VAL A 104 -23.99 27.83 4.07
CA VAL A 104 -25.19 27.76 3.22
C VAL A 104 -25.96 29.07 3.46
N PRO A 105 -26.40 29.78 2.39
CA PRO A 105 -27.80 29.63 2.00
C PRO A 105 -28.06 29.57 0.48
N SER A 106 -29.22 29.00 0.20
CA SER A 106 -29.93 28.77 -1.06
C SER A 106 -29.89 29.88 -2.12
N SER A 107 -29.83 29.50 -3.40
CA SER A 107 -30.88 29.77 -4.41
C SER A 107 -30.51 29.39 -5.87
N ARG A 108 -31.50 28.82 -6.58
CA ARG A 108 -31.86 28.92 -8.02
C ARG A 108 -30.88 28.52 -9.15
N THR A 109 -31.23 27.38 -9.77
CA THR A 109 -31.47 27.05 -11.21
C THR A 109 -30.79 27.81 -12.38
N ARG A 110 -30.33 26.97 -13.35
CA ARG A 110 -29.97 27.12 -14.79
C ARG A 110 -28.45 27.00 -15.03
N THR A 111 -27.90 26.25 -15.99
CA THR A 111 -28.37 25.53 -17.21
C THR A 111 -27.22 24.66 -17.77
N THR A 112 -27.55 23.54 -18.46
CA THR A 112 -26.84 22.87 -19.60
C THR A 112 -25.37 22.41 -19.42
N GLY A 113 -24.92 21.18 -19.72
CA GLY A 113 -25.45 19.98 -20.39
C GLY A 113 -24.30 18.95 -20.62
N PHE A 114 -24.66 17.76 -21.16
CA PHE A 114 -23.80 16.66 -21.66
C PHE A 114 -23.06 15.83 -20.57
N PHE A 115 -23.29 14.53 -20.33
CA PHE A 115 -23.57 13.41 -21.24
C PHE A 115 -24.52 12.34 -20.63
N SER A 116 -25.44 11.90 -21.49
CA SER A 116 -26.14 10.60 -21.61
C SER A 116 -25.70 9.45 -20.69
N LYS A 117 -26.57 8.94 -19.80
CA LYS A 117 -27.58 7.87 -20.03
C LYS A 117 -27.00 6.54 -20.57
N ILE A 118 -26.73 5.60 -19.67
CA ILE A 118 -26.88 4.16 -19.95
C ILE A 118 -28.02 3.64 -19.05
N LYS A 119 -29.21 3.55 -19.64
CA LYS A 119 -30.26 2.59 -19.24
C LYS A 119 -29.90 1.31 -20.01
N GLY A 120 -29.75 0.12 -19.44
CA GLY A 120 -30.61 -0.56 -18.47
C GLY A 120 -31.23 -1.76 -19.20
N PHE A 121 -31.06 -2.98 -18.69
CA PHE A 121 -31.94 -4.12 -19.00
C PHE A 121 -31.99 -5.07 -17.80
N LEU A 122 -33.03 -4.88 -17.00
CA LEU A 122 -33.63 -5.92 -16.18
C LEU A 122 -34.33 -6.90 -17.13
N ARG A 123 -34.01 -8.20 -17.04
CA ARG A 123 -34.87 -9.27 -17.56
C ARG A 123 -35.22 -10.20 -16.40
N MET A 124 -36.52 -10.21 -16.09
CA MET A 124 -37.18 -11.04 -15.08
C MET A 124 -37.13 -12.53 -15.45
N ARG A 125 -37.25 -13.37 -14.40
CA ARG A 125 -37.27 -14.85 -14.34
C ARG A 125 -38.27 -15.52 -15.30
N PRO A 126 -38.14 -16.84 -15.47
CA PRO A 126 -39.19 -17.70 -14.94
C PRO A 126 -38.69 -18.87 -14.10
N GLU A 127 -39.55 -19.20 -13.15
CA GLU A 127 -39.62 -20.31 -12.21
C GLU A 127 -39.86 -21.65 -12.93
N VAL A 128 -39.10 -22.71 -12.58
CA VAL A 128 -39.39 -24.12 -12.88
C VAL A 128 -38.81 -24.95 -11.72
N GLN A 129 -39.60 -25.25 -10.69
CA GLN A 129 -40.41 -26.47 -10.50
C GLN A 129 -39.61 -27.65 -9.92
N GLU A 130 -39.80 -27.88 -8.62
CA GLU A 130 -39.41 -29.10 -7.90
C GLU A 130 -40.27 -30.29 -8.34
N SER A 131 -39.65 -31.47 -8.49
CA SER A 131 -40.25 -32.78 -8.20
C SER A 131 -39.18 -33.89 -8.14
N PRO A 132 -39.43 -34.98 -7.39
CA PRO A 132 -38.40 -35.75 -6.67
C PRO A 132 -37.93 -37.00 -7.41
N ALA A 133 -36.88 -37.63 -6.88
CA ALA A 133 -36.56 -39.04 -7.10
C ALA A 133 -36.58 -39.78 -5.75
#